data_AF-A0A2T2UI14-F1
#
_entry.id   AF-A0A2T2UI14-F1
#
_cell.length_a   1.000
_cell.length_b   1.000
_cell.length_c   1.000
_cell.angle_alpha   90.00
_cell.angle_beta   90.00
_cell.angle_gamma   90.00
#
_symmetry.space_group_name_H-M   'P 1'
#
loop_
_entity.id
_entity.type
_entity.pdbx_description
1 polymer ?
#
loop_
_entity_poly.entity_id
_entity_poly.type
_entity_poly.pdbx_seq_one_letter_code
_entity_poly.pdbx_strand_id
1 'polypeptide(L)'
;KMADAWALLSGCYGRMMGMNPMQGMSLGPKANDAMKKAKEFGPDNPRVWIIDGTSDFYTPSMFGGDKERALEKFEKAARLAEQESIDDPLMPGWGHAEAYAWIGIAHMDAERYDQARAAFENALDLNPDYGWVKEVLLPKANEKQS
;
A
#
# COMPACT_ATOMS: atom_id res chain seq x y z
N LYS A 1 -6.04 20.08 5.52
CA LYS A 1 -4.58 19.83 5.47
C LYS A 1 -4.38 18.60 4.58
N MET A 2 -3.41 18.58 3.65
CA MET A 2 -3.33 17.55 2.59
C MET A 2 -2.58 16.29 3.07
N ALA A 3 -3.30 15.30 3.62
CA ALA A 3 -2.68 14.06 4.11
C ALA A 3 -2.00 13.24 2.99
N ASP A 4 -2.66 13.13 1.82
CA ASP A 4 -2.13 12.39 0.67
C ASP A 4 -0.81 12.94 0.17
N ALA A 5 -0.67 14.28 0.12
CA ALA A 5 0.57 14.91 -0.31
C ALA A 5 1.76 14.53 0.58
N TRP A 6 1.53 14.44 1.90
CA TRP A 6 2.56 14.01 2.85
C TRP A 6 2.87 12.51 2.72
N ALA A 7 1.85 11.67 2.53
CA ALA A 7 2.04 10.24 2.31
C ALA A 7 2.86 9.99 1.03
N LEU A 8 2.45 10.59 -0.09
CA LEU A 8 3.15 10.48 -1.36
C LEU A 8 4.58 11.00 -1.27
N LEU A 9 4.82 12.12 -0.58
CA LEU A 9 6.17 12.63 -0.35
C LEU A 9 7.05 11.62 0.41
N SER A 10 6.50 10.97 1.44
CA SER A 10 7.19 9.88 2.15
C SER A 10 7.52 8.73 1.19
N GLY A 11 6.54 8.31 0.37
CA GLY A 11 6.74 7.26 -0.63
C GLY A 11 7.82 7.61 -1.66
N CYS A 12 7.88 8.86 -2.12
CA CYS A 12 8.93 9.35 -3.02
C CYS A 12 10.32 9.23 -2.37
N TYR A 13 10.48 9.66 -1.11
CA TYR A 13 11.75 9.49 -0.40
C TYR A 13 12.12 8.01 -0.24
N GLY A 14 11.16 7.15 0.10
CA GLY A 14 11.34 5.70 0.16
C GLY A 14 11.86 5.12 -1.16
N ARG A 15 11.24 5.50 -2.28
CA ARG A 15 11.64 5.06 -3.61
C ARG A 15 13.03 5.57 -4.01
N MET A 16 13.37 6.82 -3.69
CA MET A 16 14.72 7.37 -3.92
C MET A 16 15.78 6.58 -3.13
N MET A 17 15.52 6.24 -1.87
CA MET A 17 16.41 5.40 -1.06
C MET A 17 16.55 3.99 -1.65
N GLY A 18 15.47 3.40 -2.18
CA GLY A 18 15.52 2.11 -2.86
C GLY A 18 16.38 2.11 -4.12
N MET A 19 16.41 3.22 -4.87
CA MET A 19 17.27 3.39 -6.04
C MET A 19 18.73 3.70 -5.68
N ASN A 20 18.96 4.41 -4.59
CA ASN A 20 20.30 4.74 -4.10
C ASN A 20 20.38 4.63 -2.56
N PRO A 21 20.77 3.45 -2.03
CA PRO A 21 20.81 3.19 -0.59
C PRO A 21 21.69 4.17 0.21
N MET A 22 22.71 4.78 -0.40
CA MET A 22 23.57 5.78 0.25
C MET A 22 22.80 7.03 0.71
N GLN A 23 21.62 7.29 0.13
CA GLN A 23 20.75 8.39 0.52
C GLN A 23 19.95 8.11 1.80
N GLY A 24 20.03 6.89 2.36
CA GLY A 24 19.29 6.49 3.56
C GLY A 24 19.46 7.43 4.76
N MET A 25 20.70 7.87 5.02
CA MET A 25 21.00 8.75 6.16
C MET A 25 20.36 10.15 6.04
N SER A 26 20.15 10.65 4.82
CA SER A 26 19.62 12.01 4.60
C SER A 26 18.12 12.02 4.30
N LEU A 27 17.60 10.97 3.65
CA LEU A 27 16.20 10.86 3.27
C LEU A 27 15.34 10.11 4.28
N GLY A 28 15.92 9.20 5.07
CA GLY A 28 15.20 8.42 6.09
C GLY A 28 14.42 9.30 7.08
N PRO A 29 15.07 10.27 7.75
CA PRO A 29 14.37 11.20 8.65
C PRO A 29 13.26 12.00 7.93
N LYS A 30 13.48 12.39 6.67
CA LYS A 30 12.49 13.16 5.88
C LYS A 30 11.28 12.31 5.51
N ALA A 31 11.48 11.04 5.16
CA ALA A 31 10.42 10.08 4.93
C ALA A 31 9.57 9.90 6.19
N ASN A 32 10.23 9.68 7.33
CA ASN A 32 9.55 9.50 8.62
C ASN A 32 8.75 10.75 9.04
N ASP A 33 9.32 11.94 8.89
CA ASP A 33 8.62 13.19 9.21
C ASP A 33 7.42 13.43 8.28
N ALA A 34 7.56 13.12 6.99
CA ALA A 34 6.47 13.21 6.04
C ALA A 34 5.34 12.23 6.39
N MET A 35 5.67 10.96 6.67
CA MET A 35 4.68 9.96 7.07
C MET A 35 4.00 10.31 8.40
N LYS A 36 4.75 10.86 9.37
CA LYS A 36 4.19 11.33 10.63
C LYS A 36 3.12 12.40 10.39
N LYS A 37 3.40 13.39 9.55
CA LYS A 37 2.43 14.44 9.17
C LYS A 37 1.22 13.87 8.42
N ALA A 38 1.44 12.87 7.55
CA ALA A 38 0.36 12.21 6.83
C ALA A 38 -0.63 11.56 7.81
N LYS A 39 -0.12 10.80 8.79
CA LYS A 39 -0.92 10.17 9.84
C LYS A 39 -1.58 11.16 10.79
N GLU A 40 -0.92 12.29 11.09
CA GLU A 40 -1.51 13.36 11.90
C GLU A 40 -2.69 14.04 11.20
N PHE A 41 -2.58 14.26 9.88
CA PHE A 41 -3.60 14.98 9.11
C PHE A 41 -4.68 14.10 8.52
N GLY A 42 -4.44 12.80 8.36
CA GLY A 42 -5.38 11.84 7.82
C GLY A 42 -5.20 10.46 8.46
N PRO A 43 -5.49 10.32 9.77
CA PRO A 43 -5.39 9.02 10.45
C PRO A 43 -6.37 7.99 9.89
N ASP A 44 -7.46 8.44 9.27
CA ASP A 44 -8.50 7.59 8.66
C ASP A 44 -8.43 7.61 7.13
N ASN A 45 -7.41 8.24 6.54
CA ASN A 45 -7.23 8.26 5.09
C ASN A 45 -6.59 6.93 4.64
N PRO A 46 -7.26 6.12 3.80
CA PRO A 46 -6.76 4.81 3.39
C PRO A 46 -5.42 4.88 2.66
N ARG A 47 -5.16 5.95 1.91
CA ARG A 47 -3.96 6.14 1.08
C ARG A 47 -2.72 6.33 1.94
N VAL A 48 -2.87 6.95 3.10
CA VAL A 48 -1.78 7.06 4.11
C VAL A 48 -1.32 5.66 4.52
N TRP A 49 -2.27 4.75 4.80
CA TRP A 49 -1.97 3.40 5.24
C TRP A 49 -1.45 2.50 4.12
N ILE A 50 -1.89 2.69 2.87
CA ILE A 50 -1.28 2.04 1.71
C ILE A 50 0.20 2.41 1.63
N ILE A 51 0.53 3.71 1.60
CA ILE A 51 1.93 4.13 1.46
C ILE A 51 2.78 3.70 2.65
N ASP A 52 2.26 3.81 3.88
CA ASP A 52 2.93 3.33 5.09
C ASP A 52 3.13 1.81 5.12
N GLY A 53 2.19 1.04 4.56
CA GLY A 53 2.31 -0.40 4.38
C GLY A 53 3.38 -0.76 3.35
N THR A 54 3.42 -0.06 2.22
CA THR A 54 4.48 -0.29 1.21
C THR A 54 5.87 0.02 1.75
N SER A 55 6.00 1.01 2.63
CA SER A 55 7.27 1.29 3.30
C SER A 55 7.70 0.10 4.15
N ASP A 56 6.82 -0.43 5.01
CA ASP A 56 7.11 -1.62 5.81
C ASP A 56 7.44 -2.84 4.95
N PHE A 57 6.75 -3.02 3.83
CA PHE A 57 6.91 -4.16 2.94
C PHE A 57 8.27 -4.20 2.23
N TYR A 58 8.76 -3.03 1.79
CA TYR A 58 10.00 -2.93 1.00
C TYR A 58 11.24 -2.60 1.83
N THR A 59 11.09 -2.04 3.03
CA THR A 59 12.24 -1.83 3.92
C THR A 59 12.80 -3.19 4.36
N PRO A 60 14.13 -3.42 4.29
CA PRO A 60 14.71 -4.65 4.83
C PRO A 60 14.48 -4.77 6.33
N SER A 61 14.32 -5.99 6.84
CA SER A 61 14.01 -6.21 8.26
C SER A 61 15.06 -5.67 9.23
N MET A 62 16.34 -5.68 8.84
CA MET A 62 17.43 -5.05 9.63
C MET A 62 17.27 -3.53 9.81
N PHE A 63 16.48 -2.88 8.96
CA PHE A 63 16.14 -1.45 9.02
C PHE A 63 14.71 -1.22 9.51
N GLY A 64 14.05 -2.25 10.05
CA GLY A 64 12.75 -2.16 10.70
C GLY A 64 11.55 -2.48 9.81
N GLY A 65 11.74 -2.89 8.56
CA GLY A 65 10.62 -3.35 7.71
C GLY A 65 10.07 -4.70 8.15
N ASP A 66 8.79 -4.91 7.89
CA ASP A 66 8.00 -6.01 8.42
C ASP A 66 6.80 -6.26 7.52
N LYS A 67 6.79 -7.42 6.86
CA LYS A 67 5.78 -7.73 5.85
C LYS A 67 4.42 -8.11 6.43
N GLU A 68 4.36 -8.66 7.65
CA GLU A 68 3.08 -8.92 8.30
C GLU A 68 2.48 -7.61 8.82
N ARG A 69 3.30 -6.71 9.36
CA ARG A 69 2.83 -5.35 9.71
C ARG A 69 2.39 -4.56 8.47
N ALA A 70 3.03 -4.76 7.33
CA ALA A 70 2.55 -4.22 6.06
C ALA A 70 1.16 -4.74 5.70
N LEU A 71 0.93 -6.06 5.82
CA LEU A 71 -0.38 -6.67 5.61
C LEU A 71 -1.45 -6.05 6.53
N GLU A 72 -1.19 -5.92 7.83
CA GLU A 72 -2.11 -5.27 8.79
C GLU A 72 -2.47 -3.84 8.36
N LYS A 73 -1.50 -3.07 7.83
CA LYS A 73 -1.73 -1.72 7.32
C LYS A 73 -2.54 -1.72 6.03
N PHE A 74 -2.32 -2.67 5.12
CA PHE A 74 -3.14 -2.79 3.90
C PHE A 74 -4.57 -3.19 4.21
N GLU A 75 -4.79 -4.12 5.14
CA GLU A 75 -6.13 -4.46 5.63
C GLU A 75 -6.82 -3.28 6.31
N LYS A 76 -6.06 -2.49 7.09
CA LYS A 76 -6.56 -1.24 7.65
C LYS A 76 -6.96 -0.26 6.54
N ALA A 77 -6.15 -0.11 5.50
CA ALA A 77 -6.47 0.74 4.37
C ALA A 77 -7.76 0.29 3.65
N ALA A 78 -7.94 -1.00 3.42
CA ALA A 78 -9.16 -1.54 2.81
C ALA A 78 -10.41 -1.20 3.65
N ARG A 79 -10.37 -1.44 4.96
CA ARG A 79 -11.48 -1.10 5.87
C ARG A 79 -11.80 0.41 5.90
N LEU A 80 -10.78 1.25 5.88
CA LEU A 80 -10.97 2.71 5.85
C LEU A 80 -11.52 3.18 4.50
N ALA A 81 -11.08 2.58 3.39
CA ALA A 81 -11.57 2.91 2.06
C ALA A 81 -13.04 2.50 1.86
N GLU A 82 -13.48 1.41 2.48
CA GLU A 82 -14.89 0.99 2.49
C GLU A 82 -15.78 1.99 3.25
N GLN A 83 -15.24 2.62 4.29
CA GLN A 83 -15.94 3.59 5.14
C GLN A 83 -15.84 5.04 4.62
N GLU A 84 -15.02 5.27 3.60
CA GLU A 84 -14.78 6.60 3.07
C GLU A 84 -15.97 7.08 2.24
N SER A 85 -16.61 8.17 2.69
CA SER A 85 -17.57 8.91 1.88
C SER A 85 -16.84 10.00 1.11
N ILE A 86 -16.97 9.99 -0.22
CA ILE A 86 -16.39 11.00 -1.09
C ILE A 86 -17.50 11.95 -1.51
N ASP A 87 -17.74 12.93 -0.64
CA ASP A 87 -18.79 13.93 -0.85
C ASP A 87 -18.31 15.06 -1.78
N ASP A 88 -16.99 15.26 -1.87
CA ASP A 88 -16.35 16.23 -2.76
C ASP A 88 -15.74 15.51 -3.98
N PRO A 89 -16.24 15.75 -5.21
CA PRO A 89 -15.68 15.17 -6.43
C PRO A 89 -14.21 15.49 -6.69
N LEU A 90 -13.66 16.52 -6.04
CA LEU A 90 -12.24 16.89 -6.13
C LEU A 90 -11.35 16.09 -5.16
N MET A 91 -11.94 15.37 -4.20
CA MET A 91 -11.19 14.52 -3.29
C MET A 91 -10.85 13.19 -3.97
N PRO A 92 -9.64 12.66 -3.72
CA PRO A 92 -9.22 11.40 -4.33
C PRO A 92 -10.09 10.25 -3.85
N GLY A 93 -10.62 9.45 -4.79
CA GLY A 93 -11.33 8.20 -4.51
C GLY A 93 -10.60 6.92 -4.91
N TRP A 94 -9.33 7.04 -5.30
CA TRP A 94 -8.48 5.89 -5.59
C TRP A 94 -8.05 5.20 -4.30
N GLY A 95 -7.58 3.95 -4.37
CA GLY A 95 -6.96 3.28 -3.22
C GLY A 95 -7.72 2.09 -2.67
N HIS A 96 -9.05 1.99 -2.85
CA HIS A 96 -9.81 0.84 -2.34
C HIS A 96 -9.37 -0.47 -3.02
N ALA A 97 -9.47 -0.54 -4.34
CA ALA A 97 -8.99 -1.70 -5.10
C ALA A 97 -7.47 -1.91 -4.94
N GLU A 98 -6.69 -0.83 -4.80
CA GLU A 98 -5.24 -0.91 -4.59
C GLU A 98 -4.87 -1.50 -3.23
N ALA A 99 -5.62 -1.21 -2.16
CA ALA A 99 -5.40 -1.84 -0.86
C ALA A 99 -5.53 -3.36 -0.96
N TYR A 100 -6.55 -3.85 -1.67
CA TYR A 100 -6.71 -5.29 -1.94
C TYR A 100 -5.61 -5.86 -2.84
N ALA A 101 -5.12 -5.12 -3.83
CA ALA A 101 -3.96 -5.53 -4.60
C ALA A 101 -2.72 -5.70 -3.71
N TRP A 102 -2.48 -4.78 -2.76
CA TRP A 102 -1.37 -4.91 -1.80
C TRP A 102 -1.55 -6.03 -0.78
N ILE A 103 -2.77 -6.29 -0.30
CA ILE A 103 -3.09 -7.48 0.52
C ILE A 103 -2.71 -8.75 -0.25
N GLY A 104 -3.11 -8.83 -1.53
CA GLY A 104 -2.79 -9.98 -2.37
C GLY A 104 -1.29 -10.14 -2.58
N ILE A 105 -0.54 -9.05 -2.79
CA ILE A 105 0.93 -9.08 -2.91
C ILE A 105 1.58 -9.56 -1.60
N ALA A 106 1.11 -9.10 -0.45
CA ALA A 106 1.63 -9.53 0.83
C ALA A 106 1.38 -11.02 1.08
N HIS A 107 0.20 -11.52 0.71
CA HIS A 107 -0.09 -12.95 0.76
C HIS A 107 0.73 -13.77 -0.25
N MET A 108 0.96 -13.27 -1.47
CA MET A 108 1.85 -13.91 -2.44
C MET A 108 3.27 -14.08 -1.87
N ASP A 109 3.79 -13.04 -1.21
CA ASP A 109 5.12 -13.08 -0.59
C ASP A 109 5.21 -14.07 0.57
N ALA A 110 4.12 -14.21 1.33
CA ALA A 110 3.98 -15.20 2.40
C ALA A 110 3.60 -16.61 1.90
N GLU A 111 3.58 -16.86 0.58
CA GLU A 111 3.15 -18.11 -0.06
C GLU A 111 1.71 -18.55 0.30
N ARG A 112 0.88 -17.60 0.73
CA ARG A 112 -0.54 -17.75 1.09
C ARG A 112 -1.42 -17.55 -0.16
N TYR A 113 -1.26 -18.44 -1.15
CA TYR A 113 -1.80 -18.21 -2.51
C TYR A 113 -3.34 -18.12 -2.57
N ASP A 114 -4.06 -18.88 -1.73
CA ASP A 114 -5.52 -18.79 -1.66
C ASP A 114 -5.99 -17.41 -1.20
N GLN A 115 -5.39 -16.90 -0.13
CA GLN A 115 -5.69 -15.56 0.37
C GLN A 115 -5.26 -14.48 -0.63
N ALA A 116 -4.15 -14.70 -1.34
CA ALA A 116 -3.71 -13.78 -2.38
C ALA A 116 -4.74 -13.65 -3.52
N ARG A 117 -5.24 -14.78 -4.02
CA ARG A 117 -6.28 -14.81 -5.06
C ARG A 117 -7.55 -14.12 -4.62
N ALA A 118 -8.05 -14.45 -3.43
CA ALA A 118 -9.27 -13.82 -2.89
C ALA A 118 -9.11 -12.29 -2.77
N ALA A 119 -7.93 -11.81 -2.39
CA ALA A 119 -7.66 -10.38 -2.35
C ALA A 119 -7.63 -9.75 -3.76
N PHE A 120 -7.03 -10.40 -4.75
CA PHE A 120 -7.04 -9.93 -6.12
C PHE A 120 -8.45 -9.93 -6.75
N GLU A 121 -9.26 -10.94 -6.45
CA GLU A 121 -10.66 -11.01 -6.89
C GLU A 121 -11.46 -9.84 -6.29
N ASN A 122 -11.33 -9.57 -4.99
CA ASN A 122 -11.94 -8.38 -4.36
C ASN A 122 -11.48 -7.06 -5.02
N ALA A 123 -10.20 -6.95 -5.40
CA ALA A 123 -9.70 -5.76 -6.11
C ALA A 123 -10.39 -5.58 -7.47
N LEU A 124 -10.70 -6.67 -8.18
CA LEU A 124 -11.41 -6.66 -9.47
C LEU A 124 -12.92 -6.43 -9.32
N ASP A 125 -13.53 -6.88 -8.24
CA ASP A 125 -14.94 -6.55 -7.94
C ASP A 125 -15.12 -5.03 -7.72
N LEU A 126 -14.15 -4.39 -7.08
CA LEU A 126 -14.11 -2.94 -6.88
C LEU A 126 -13.73 -2.17 -8.15
N ASN A 127 -12.81 -2.71 -8.94
CA ASN A 127 -12.36 -2.12 -10.20
C ASN A 127 -12.10 -3.20 -11.26
N PRO A 128 -13.11 -3.53 -12.09
CA PRO A 128 -12.99 -4.57 -13.11
C PRO A 128 -11.90 -4.32 -14.17
N ASP A 129 -11.50 -3.05 -14.34
CA ASP A 129 -10.48 -2.60 -15.29
C ASP A 129 -9.10 -2.41 -14.64
N TYR A 130 -8.88 -2.93 -13.43
CA TYR A 130 -7.58 -2.84 -12.77
C TYR A 130 -6.53 -3.74 -13.45
N GLY A 131 -5.93 -3.22 -14.52
CA GLY A 131 -5.08 -3.99 -15.43
C GLY A 131 -3.90 -4.69 -14.77
N TRP A 132 -3.27 -4.11 -13.75
CA TRP A 132 -2.18 -4.79 -13.04
C TRP A 132 -2.65 -6.05 -12.31
N VAL A 133 -3.83 -6.00 -11.67
CA VAL A 133 -4.41 -7.16 -11.01
C VAL A 133 -4.87 -8.19 -12.04
N LYS A 134 -5.65 -7.75 -13.02
CA LYS A 134 -6.27 -8.59 -14.04
C LYS A 134 -5.26 -9.33 -14.92
N GLU A 135 -4.23 -8.63 -15.39
CA GLU A 135 -3.32 -9.14 -16.42
C GLU A 135 -2.01 -9.69 -15.84
N VAL A 136 -1.67 -9.40 -14.57
CA VAL A 136 -0.38 -9.77 -13.99
C VAL A 136 -0.52 -10.50 -12.65
N LEU A 137 -1.14 -9.88 -11.64
CA LEU A 137 -1.09 -10.41 -10.28
C LEU A 137 -1.95 -11.66 -10.10
N LEU A 138 -3.20 -11.63 -10.55
CA LEU A 138 -4.11 -12.78 -10.42
C LEU A 138 -3.66 -13.98 -11.27
N PRO A 139 -3.25 -13.83 -12.55
CA PRO A 139 -2.69 -14.94 -13.31
C PRO A 139 -1.49 -15.59 -12.62
N LYS A 140 -0.56 -14.78 -12.10
CA LYS A 140 0.61 -15.27 -11.36
C LYS A 140 0.24 -16.04 -10.09
N ALA A 141 -0.81 -15.62 -9.38
CA ALA A 141 -1.30 -16.34 -8.20
C ALA A 141 -1.89 -17.71 -8.58
N ASN A 142 -2.64 -17.78 -9.68
CA ASN A 142 -3.22 -19.03 -10.19
C ASN A 142 -2.14 -20.05 -10.61
N GLU A 143 -1.06 -19.59 -11.24
CA GLU A 143 0.07 -20.46 -11.62
C GLU A 143 0.76 -21.11 -10.41
N LYS A 144 0.84 -20.41 -9.27
CA LYS A 144 1.51 -20.92 -8.06
C LYS A 144 0.73 -21.95 -7.27
N GLN A 145 -0.57 -22.07 -7.54
CA GLN A 145 -1.45 -23.03 -6.91
C GLN A 145 -1.57 -24.35 -7.69
N SER A 146 -1.14 -24.34 -8.97
CA SER A 146 -1.15 -25.51 -9.87
C SER A 146 0.03 -26.43 -9.61
#